data_AF-A0A1M7PM49-F1
#
_entry.id   AF-A0A1M7PM49-F1
#
_cell.length_a   1.000
_cell.length_b   1.000
_cell.length_c   1.000
_cell.angle_alpha   90.00
_cell.angle_beta   90.00
_cell.angle_gamma   90.00
#
_symmetry.space_group_name_H-M   'P 1'
#
loop_
_entity.id
_entity.type
_entity.pdbx_description
1 polymer ?
#
loop_
_entity_poly.entity_id
_entity_poly.type
_entity_poly.pdbx_seq_one_letter_code
_entity_poly.pdbx_strand_id
1 'polypeptide(L)'
;MANATLQILDQNGGVLFQDAIAFIPNSNAQQFMEAAVNQVANDQTLTFGAQYYGTFQASPLGYFINMINGIYDAPNSGAYWEFLYNGEAASAGIDAVFPADGSAVAFQQTLYGASSSAQLKIKHAFHQKRS
;
A
#
# COMPACT_ATOMS: atom_id res chain seq x y z
N MET A 1 -13.54 11.46 17.20
CA MET A 1 -13.74 10.05 16.78
C MET A 1 -12.37 9.46 16.55
N ALA A 2 -12.14 8.20 16.92
CA ALA A 2 -10.88 7.50 16.65
C ALA A 2 -10.65 7.38 15.14
N ASN A 3 -9.45 7.67 14.67
CA ASN A 3 -9.11 7.67 13.25
C ASN A 3 -7.68 7.19 13.01
N ALA A 4 -7.43 6.67 11.81
CA ALA A 4 -6.09 6.48 11.28
C ALA A 4 -5.95 7.31 10.00
N THR A 5 -4.73 7.78 9.73
CA THR A 5 -4.46 8.62 8.57
C THR A 5 -4.15 7.74 7.36
N LEU A 6 -4.81 7.98 6.22
CA LEU A 6 -4.42 7.44 4.92
C LEU A 6 -3.64 8.51 4.15
N GLN A 7 -2.48 8.15 3.60
CA GLN A 7 -1.69 9.02 2.72
C GLN A 7 -1.31 8.31 1.43
N ILE A 8 -1.47 8.99 0.29
CA ILE A 8 -0.88 8.58 -0.99
C ILE A 8 0.20 9.58 -1.35
N LEU A 9 1.42 9.08 -1.57
CA LEU A 9 2.62 9.89 -1.74
C LEU A 9 3.24 9.69 -3.13
N ASP A 10 3.77 10.76 -3.69
CA ASP A 10 4.59 10.71 -4.90
C ASP A 10 6.02 10.20 -4.61
N GLN A 11 6.87 10.15 -5.64
CA GLN A 11 8.25 9.65 -5.52
C GLN A 11 9.16 10.45 -4.59
N ASN A 12 8.81 11.70 -4.29
CA ASN A 12 9.57 12.59 -3.41
C ASN A 12 8.96 12.65 -2.00
N GLY A 13 7.94 11.84 -1.70
CA GLY A 13 7.18 11.91 -0.45
C GLY A 13 6.18 13.06 -0.41
N GLY A 14 5.91 13.72 -1.54
CA GLY A 14 4.87 14.73 -1.67
C GLY A 14 3.48 14.11 -1.52
N VAL A 15 2.62 14.75 -0.74
CA VAL A 15 1.26 14.25 -0.47
C VAL A 15 0.36 14.52 -1.69
N LEU A 16 -0.08 13.45 -2.34
CA LEU A 16 -1.07 13.49 -3.43
C LEU A 16 -2.50 13.39 -2.92
N PHE A 17 -2.69 12.67 -1.81
CA PHE A 17 -3.96 12.50 -1.13
C PHE A 17 -3.71 12.27 0.35
N GLN A 18 -4.54 12.85 1.21
CA GLN A 18 -4.55 12.56 2.63
C GLN A 18 -5.96 12.72 3.19
N ASP A 19 -6.41 11.74 3.98
CA ASP A 19 -7.65 11.83 4.72
C ASP A 19 -7.56 11.07 6.05
N ALA A 20 -8.37 11.49 7.02
CA ALA A 20 -8.55 10.80 8.28
C ALA A 20 -9.69 9.80 8.14
N ILE A 21 -9.34 8.51 8.09
CA ILE A 21 -10.31 7.44 7.92
C ILE A 21 -10.76 6.96 9.30
N ALA A 22 -12.07 6.78 9.47
CA ALA A 22 -12.64 6.26 10.70
C ALA A 22 -11.95 4.94 11.09
N PHE A 23 -11.46 4.87 12.34
CA PHE A 23 -10.79 3.67 12.82
C PHE A 23 -11.79 2.51 12.93
N ILE A 24 -11.41 1.35 12.38
CA ILE A 24 -12.20 0.12 12.43
C ILE A 24 -11.43 -0.90 13.29
N PRO A 25 -11.94 -1.27 14.48
CA PRO A 25 -11.27 -2.25 15.33
C PRO A 25 -11.06 -3.58 14.61
N ASN A 26 -9.84 -4.14 14.76
CA ASN A 26 -9.43 -5.43 14.18
C ASN A 26 -9.48 -5.50 12.63
N SER A 27 -9.56 -4.36 11.93
CA SER A 27 -9.44 -4.35 10.48
C SER A 27 -7.98 -4.37 10.05
N ASN A 28 -7.64 -5.15 9.03
CA ASN A 28 -6.33 -5.03 8.39
C ASN A 28 -6.28 -3.81 7.45
N ALA A 29 -5.09 -3.48 6.94
CA ALA A 29 -4.88 -2.33 6.06
C ALA A 29 -5.64 -2.46 4.73
N GLN A 30 -5.96 -3.67 4.27
CA GLN A 30 -6.85 -3.88 3.12
C GLN A 30 -8.27 -3.39 3.42
N GLN A 31 -8.87 -3.87 4.51
CA GLN A 31 -10.21 -3.44 4.95
C GLN A 31 -10.24 -1.95 5.27
N PHE A 32 -9.15 -1.40 5.80
CA PHE A 32 -8.98 0.04 5.99
C PHE A 32 -9.02 0.81 4.66
N MET A 33 -8.35 0.32 3.61
CA MET A 33 -8.43 0.90 2.26
C MET A 33 -9.83 0.78 1.66
N GLU A 34 -10.51 -0.34 1.84
CA GLU A 34 -11.91 -0.53 1.41
C GLU A 34 -12.84 0.46 2.12
N ALA A 35 -12.63 0.71 3.41
CA ALA A 35 -13.37 1.71 4.16
C ALA A 35 -13.07 3.14 3.67
N ALA A 36 -11.81 3.43 3.36
CA ALA A 36 -11.42 4.72 2.79
C ALA A 36 -12.13 4.99 1.46
N VAL A 37 -12.21 4.01 0.56
CA VAL A 37 -12.94 4.13 -0.71
C VAL A 37 -14.41 4.52 -0.48
N ASN A 38 -15.06 4.00 0.56
CA ASN A 38 -16.45 4.33 0.89
C ASN A 38 -16.61 5.70 1.58
N GLN A 39 -15.57 6.16 2.28
CA GLN A 39 -15.63 7.40 3.07
C GLN A 39 -15.30 8.64 2.22
N VAL A 40 -14.33 8.52 1.32
CA VAL A 40 -13.83 9.64 0.53
C VAL A 40 -14.97 10.23 -0.30
N ALA A 41 -15.09 11.56 -0.27
CA ALA A 41 -16.18 12.29 -0.92
C ALA A 41 -16.17 12.07 -2.44
N ASN A 42 -17.36 12.14 -3.07
CA ASN A 42 -17.54 11.85 -4.51
C ASN A 42 -16.72 12.75 -5.47
N ASP A 43 -16.16 13.86 -4.99
CA ASP A 43 -15.26 14.75 -5.75
C ASP A 43 -13.78 14.33 -5.70
N GLN A 44 -13.44 13.39 -4.81
CA GLN A 44 -12.14 12.75 -4.73
C GLN A 44 -12.26 11.29 -5.15
N THR A 45 -11.59 10.91 -6.24
CA THR A 45 -11.55 9.50 -6.65
C THR A 45 -10.46 8.78 -5.86
N LEU A 46 -10.85 7.80 -5.03
CA LEU A 46 -9.94 6.80 -4.47
C LEU A 46 -10.34 5.43 -5.01
N THR A 47 -9.44 4.81 -5.77
CA THR A 47 -9.54 3.40 -6.19
C THR A 47 -8.18 2.75 -6.00
N PHE A 48 -8.16 1.45 -5.73
CA PHE A 48 -6.92 0.70 -5.60
C PHE A 48 -7.04 -0.68 -6.23
N GLY A 49 -5.88 -1.21 -6.64
CA GLY A 49 -5.70 -2.60 -7.02
C GLY A 49 -4.74 -3.26 -6.04
N ALA A 50 -5.04 -4.50 -5.68
CA ALA A 50 -4.15 -5.35 -4.92
C ALA A 50 -3.86 -6.64 -5.68
N GLN A 51 -2.61 -7.10 -5.60
CA GLN A 51 -2.17 -8.36 -6.17
C GLN A 51 -1.60 -9.23 -5.06
N TYR A 52 -1.87 -10.53 -5.13
CA TYR A 52 -1.27 -11.50 -4.23
C TYR A 52 0.17 -11.82 -4.65
N TYR A 53 1.11 -11.69 -3.72
CA TYR A 53 2.53 -11.98 -3.92
C TYR A 53 2.94 -13.17 -3.04
N GLY A 54 2.72 -14.37 -3.56
CA GLY A 54 3.10 -15.61 -2.91
C GLY A 54 3.06 -16.79 -3.87
N THR A 55 3.59 -17.93 -3.42
CA THR A 55 3.40 -19.23 -4.08
C THR A 55 3.03 -20.26 -3.02
N PHE A 56 2.57 -21.44 -3.44
CA PHE A 56 2.33 -22.54 -2.51
C PHE A 56 3.62 -23.02 -1.80
N GLN A 57 4.79 -22.76 -2.38
CA GLN A 57 6.09 -23.31 -1.96
C GLN A 57 6.97 -22.30 -1.22
N ALA A 58 6.62 -21.01 -1.24
CA ALA A 58 7.33 -19.96 -0.53
C ALA A 58 6.38 -19.30 0.47
N SER A 59 6.91 -18.86 1.61
CA SER A 59 6.08 -18.20 2.63
C SER A 59 5.25 -17.08 1.98
N PRO A 60 3.92 -17.17 1.99
CA PRO A 60 3.09 -16.19 1.33
C PRO A 60 3.22 -14.85 2.05
N LEU A 61 3.47 -13.79 1.30
CA LEU A 61 3.66 -12.44 1.89
C LEU A 61 2.38 -11.62 1.87
N GLY A 62 1.33 -12.17 1.25
CA GLY A 62 -0.01 -11.63 1.25
C GLY A 62 -0.30 -10.76 0.03
N TYR A 63 -1.24 -9.85 0.20
CA TYR A 63 -1.63 -8.87 -0.79
C TYR A 63 -0.80 -7.60 -0.66
N PHE A 64 -0.36 -7.06 -1.80
CA PHE A 64 0.24 -5.73 -1.88
C PHE A 64 -0.51 -4.89 -2.90
N ILE A 65 -0.59 -3.59 -2.63
CA ILE A 65 -1.12 -2.62 -3.60
C ILE A 65 -0.23 -2.61 -4.83
N ASN A 66 -0.84 -2.70 -6.01
CA ASN A 66 -0.18 -2.59 -7.31
C ASN A 66 -0.76 -1.47 -8.18
N MET A 67 -1.82 -0.80 -7.72
CA MET A 67 -2.43 0.32 -8.40
C MET A 67 -3.15 1.23 -7.40
N ILE A 68 -3.03 2.54 -7.58
CA ILE A 68 -3.87 3.55 -6.91
C ILE A 68 -4.30 4.56 -7.97
N ASN A 69 -5.60 4.85 -8.06
CA ASN A 69 -6.18 5.82 -9.00
C ASN A 69 -5.73 5.63 -10.46
N GLY A 70 -5.63 4.36 -10.89
CA GLY A 70 -5.20 4.00 -12.24
C GLY A 70 -3.69 4.10 -12.48
N ILE A 71 -2.90 4.53 -11.49
CA ILE A 71 -1.44 4.53 -11.56
C ILE A 71 -0.94 3.19 -11.05
N TYR A 72 -0.45 2.36 -11.97
CA TYR A 72 0.05 1.02 -11.68
C TYR A 72 1.52 1.04 -11.24
N ASP A 73 1.94 -0.03 -10.56
CA ASP A 73 3.36 -0.41 -10.56
C ASP A 73 3.88 -0.44 -12.01
N ALA A 74 5.13 -0.04 -12.19
CA ALA A 74 5.82 -0.07 -13.46
C ALA A 74 7.11 -0.90 -13.33
N PRO A 75 7.01 -2.25 -13.42
CA PRO A 75 8.15 -3.13 -13.15
C PRO A 75 9.36 -2.90 -14.04
N ASN A 76 9.13 -2.50 -15.30
CA ASN A 76 10.16 -2.22 -16.29
C ASN A 76 10.98 -0.95 -15.97
N SER A 77 10.37 0.06 -15.33
CA SER A 77 11.09 1.25 -14.83
C SER A 77 11.51 1.09 -13.37
N GLY A 78 11.12 -0.01 -12.71
CA GLY A 78 11.41 -0.27 -11.32
C GLY A 78 10.60 0.55 -10.33
N ALA A 79 9.50 1.20 -10.73
CA ALA A 79 8.66 1.98 -9.83
C ALA A 79 7.51 1.13 -9.25
N TYR A 80 7.29 1.20 -7.95
CA TYR A 80 6.27 0.41 -7.25
C TYR A 80 5.55 1.26 -6.19
N TRP A 81 4.32 0.90 -5.86
CA TRP A 81 3.70 1.34 -4.61
C TRP A 81 4.31 0.59 -3.42
N GLU A 82 4.98 1.33 -2.55
CA GLU A 82 5.51 0.88 -1.26
C GLU A 82 4.48 1.10 -0.17
N PHE A 83 4.25 0.09 0.66
CA PHE A 83 3.37 0.21 1.83
C PHE A 83 4.19 0.64 3.04
N LEU A 84 3.85 1.79 3.60
CA LEU A 84 4.44 2.33 4.81
C LEU A 84 3.41 2.29 5.94
N TYR A 85 3.83 1.84 7.12
CA TYR A 85 3.06 1.89 8.35
C TYR A 85 3.81 2.72 9.39
N ASN A 86 3.19 3.83 9.83
CA ASN A 86 3.81 4.84 10.70
C ASN A 86 5.15 5.38 10.17
N GLY A 87 5.24 5.58 8.85
CA GLY A 87 6.43 6.13 8.18
C GLY A 87 7.52 5.11 7.85
N GLU A 88 7.41 3.88 8.35
CA GLU A 88 8.36 2.81 8.09
C GLU A 88 7.80 1.82 7.07
N ALA A 89 8.67 1.23 6.24
CA ALA A 89 8.24 0.21 5.31
C ALA A 89 7.63 -0.99 6.04
N ALA A 90 6.41 -1.37 5.67
CA ALA A 90 5.71 -2.47 6.30
C ALA A 90 6.44 -3.80 6.08
N SER A 91 6.48 -4.64 7.10
CA SER A 91 7.11 -5.96 7.04
C SER A 91 6.23 -7.05 6.43
N ALA A 92 4.96 -6.75 6.12
CA ALA A 92 3.96 -7.69 5.62
C ALA A 92 2.96 -7.02 4.67
N GLY A 93 2.14 -7.83 4.00
CA GLY A 93 1.05 -7.38 3.14
C GLY A 93 -0.03 -6.57 3.85
N ILE A 94 -0.84 -5.87 3.06
CA ILE A 94 -1.96 -5.06 3.55
C ILE A 94 -3.04 -5.92 4.24
N ASP A 95 -3.06 -7.21 3.96
CA ASP A 95 -3.93 -8.22 4.57
C ASP A 95 -3.45 -8.68 5.96
N ALA A 96 -2.23 -8.32 6.38
CA ALA A 96 -1.60 -8.77 7.62
C ALA A 96 -1.16 -7.64 8.57
N VAL A 97 -1.23 -6.38 8.15
CA VAL A 97 -0.99 -5.20 9.01
C VAL A 97 -2.32 -4.68 9.53
N PHE A 98 -2.41 -4.42 10.83
CA PHE A 98 -3.62 -3.95 11.51
C PHE A 98 -3.42 -2.51 12.01
N PRO A 99 -3.91 -1.50 11.27
CA PRO A 99 -3.82 -0.11 11.70
C PRO A 99 -4.51 0.10 13.05
N ALA A 100 -3.87 0.87 13.93
CA ALA A 100 -4.44 1.28 15.21
C ALA A 100 -4.98 2.72 15.14
N ASP A 101 -5.76 3.13 16.14
CA ASP A 101 -6.12 4.53 16.33
C ASP A 101 -4.85 5.41 16.40
N GLY A 102 -4.88 6.56 15.73
CA GLY A 102 -3.76 7.48 15.59
C GLY A 102 -2.62 7.01 14.66
N SER A 103 -2.71 5.83 14.06
CA SER A 103 -1.67 5.34 13.13
C SER A 103 -1.75 6.01 11.76
N ALA A 104 -0.67 5.86 10.98
CA ALA A 104 -0.60 6.28 9.59
C ALA A 104 -0.37 5.07 8.67
N VAL A 105 -1.24 4.94 7.67
CA VAL A 105 -1.12 4.01 6.55
C VAL A 105 -0.78 4.86 5.33
N ALA A 106 0.38 4.62 4.73
CA ALA A 106 0.78 5.35 3.54
C ALA A 106 1.18 4.42 2.39
N PHE A 107 0.91 4.87 1.17
CA PHE A 107 1.42 4.25 -0.04
C PHE A 107 2.24 5.26 -0.83
N GLN A 108 3.53 4.98 -0.98
CA GLN A 108 4.46 5.86 -1.68
C GLN A 108 4.88 5.24 -3.00
N GLN A 109 4.95 6.04 -4.06
CA GLN A 109 5.64 5.60 -5.26
C GLN A 109 7.14 5.54 -4.98
N THR A 110 7.74 4.36 -5.05
CA THR A 110 9.16 4.19 -4.75
C THR A 110 9.86 3.45 -5.88
N LEU A 111 11.03 3.97 -6.28
CA LEU A 111 11.93 3.24 -7.16
C LEU A 111 12.59 2.10 -6.38
N TYR A 112 12.59 0.89 -6.95
CA TYR A 112 13.21 -0.30 -6.34
C TYR A 112 14.66 -0.06 -5.94
N GLY A 113 15.44 0.62 -6.77
CA GLY A 113 16.83 0.96 -6.46
C GLY A 113 17.02 1.99 -5.33
N ALA A 114 15.95 2.68 -4.93
CA ALA A 114 15.97 3.71 -3.90
C ALA A 114 15.44 3.23 -2.53
N SER A 115 14.86 2.03 -2.44
CA SER A 115 14.40 1.44 -1.19
C SER A 115 15.08 0.11 -0.89
N SER A 116 15.31 -0.15 0.40
CA SER A 116 15.81 -1.43 0.88
C SER A 116 14.71 -2.37 1.39
N SER A 117 13.44 -1.98 1.29
CA SER A 117 12.33 -2.73 1.90
C SER A 117 12.16 -4.13 1.31
N ALA A 118 11.76 -5.05 2.18
CA ALA A 118 11.52 -6.43 1.77
C ALA A 118 10.39 -6.51 0.73
N GLN A 119 9.31 -5.74 0.94
CA GLN A 119 8.17 -5.69 0.03
C GLN A 119 8.59 -5.38 -1.41
N LEU A 120 9.35 -4.30 -1.64
CA LEU A 120 9.77 -3.96 -3.01
C LEU A 120 10.65 -5.04 -3.63
N LYS A 121 11.56 -5.64 -2.86
CA LYS A 121 12.38 -6.78 -3.33
C LYS A 121 11.51 -7.93 -3.81
N ILE A 122 10.44 -8.23 -3.07
CA ILE A 122 9.48 -9.28 -3.43
C ILE A 122 8.70 -8.91 -4.68
N LYS A 123 8.12 -7.71 -4.74
CA LYS A 123 7.36 -7.24 -5.91
C LYS A 123 8.24 -7.28 -7.16
N HIS A 124 9.45 -6.72 -7.07
CA HIS A 124 10.42 -6.74 -8.16
C HIS A 124 10.77 -8.16 -8.61
N ALA A 125 11.15 -9.04 -7.68
CA ALA A 125 11.51 -10.42 -8.00
C ALA A 125 10.34 -11.23 -8.60
N PHE A 126 9.10 -10.95 -8.18
CA PHE A 126 7.91 -11.60 -8.73
C PHE A 126 7.72 -11.27 -10.22
N HIS A 127 7.88 -10.00 -10.60
CA HIS A 127 7.73 -9.57 -11.99
C HIS A 127 8.88 -10.03 -12.89
N GLN A 128 10.12 -10.05 -12.38
CA GLN A 128 11.29 -10.52 -13.14
C GLN A 128 11.27 -12.03 -13.46
N LYS A 129 10.60 -12.86 -12.65
CA LYS A 129 10.49 -14.31 -12.90
C LYS A 129 9.44 -14.67 -13.95
N ARG A 130 8.63 -13.71 -14.41
CA ARG A 130 7.48 -13.94 -15.29
C ARG A 130 7.60 -13.23 -16.65
N SER A 131 8.68 -12.49 -16.87
CA SER A 131 9.09 -11.91 -18.16
C SER A 131 10.00 -12.86 -18.93
#